data_AF-A0A261GP66-F1
#
_entry.id   AF-A0A261GP66-F1
#
_cell.length_a   1.000
_cell.length_b   1.000
_cell.length_c   1.000
_cell.angle_alpha   90.00
_cell.angle_beta   90.00
_cell.angle_gamma   90.00
#
_symmetry.space_group_name_H-M   'P 1'
#
loop_
_entity.id
_entity.type
_entity.pdbx_description
1 polymer ?
#
loop_
_entity_poly.entity_id
_entity_poly.type
_entity_poly.pdbx_seq_one_letter_code
_entity_poly.pdbx_strand_id
1 'polypeptide(L)' 'MTTLEAQRIRLLEELRIAERELQELSAMPVVEPTMVNFYEDLLSRHREMIRMIESHLGSNTQGQYNNTVLVGTSG' A
#
# COMPACT_ATOMS: atom_id res chain seq x y z
N MET A 1 16.23 -1.48 2.18
CA MET A 1 15.51 -0.27 1.74
C MET A 1 15.75 -0.07 0.27
N THR A 2 14.94 -0.70 -0.56
CA THR A 2 14.89 -0.46 -2.01
C THR A 2 14.14 0.85 -2.29
N THR A 3 14.32 1.44 -3.47
CA THR A 3 13.55 2.61 -3.91
C THR A 3 12.04 2.37 -3.84
N LEU A 4 11.61 1.13 -4.09
CA LEU A 4 10.22 0.71 -4.04
C LEU A 4 9.68 0.64 -2.59
N GLU A 5 10.49 0.17 -1.63
CA GLU A 5 10.15 0.22 -0.20
C GLU A 5 10.03 1.66 0.31
N ALA A 6 10.91 2.56 -0.13
CA ALA A 6 10.83 3.98 0.22
C ALA A 6 9.55 4.64 -0.34
N GLN A 7 9.16 4.31 -1.58
CA GLN A 7 7.90 4.76 -2.18
C GLN A 7 6.69 4.23 -1.42
N ARG A 8 6.69 2.95 -0.99
CA ARG A 8 5.62 2.39 -0.15
C ARG A 8 5.46 3.15 1.16
N ILE A 9 6.57 3.43 1.85
CA ILE A 9 6.54 4.15 3.14
C ILE A 9 5.99 5.57 2.95
N ARG A 10 6.39 6.25 1.88
CA ARG A 10 5.88 7.60 1.56
C ARG A 10 4.37 7.59 1.30
N LEU A 11 3.90 6.65 0.47
CA LEU A 11 2.48 6.49 0.15
C LEU A 11 1.64 6.14 1.39
N LEU A 12 2.18 5.34 2.31
CA LEU A 12 1.51 5.04 3.58
C LEU A 12 1.35 6.28 4.46
N GLU A 13 2.36 7.15 4.53
CA GLU A 13 2.26 8.39 5.28
C GLU A 13 1.26 9.36 4.64
N GLU A 14 1.29 9.51 3.31
CA GLU A 14 0.32 10.33 2.57
C GLU A 14 -1.12 9.83 2.77
N LEU A 15 -1.32 8.51 2.75
CA LEU A 15 -2.61 7.88 3.01
C LEU A 15 -3.10 8.17 4.43
N ARG A 16 -2.21 8.06 5.43
CA ARG A 16 -2.55 8.36 6.83
C ARG A 16 -2.94 9.82 7.04
N ILE A 17 -2.27 10.75 6.35
CA ILE A 17 -2.61 12.17 6.38
C ILE A 17 -3.98 12.41 5.75
N ALA A 18 -4.21 11.86 4.55
CA ALA A 18 -5.49 11.99 3.85
C ALA A 18 -6.67 11.38 4.64
N GLU A 19 -6.47 10.26 5.34
CA GLU A 19 -7.50 9.67 6.22
C GLU A 19 -7.85 10.59 7.39
N ARG A 20 -6.84 11.25 7.99
CA ARG A 20 -7.06 12.24 9.04
C ARG A 20 -7.82 13.46 8.51
N GLU A 21 -7.40 14.00 7.38
CA GLU A 21 -8.06 15.18 6.77
C GLU A 21 -9.52 14.89 6.41
N LEU A 22 -9.80 13.69 5.88
CA LEU A 22 -11.17 13.24 5.61
C LEU A 22 -11.99 13.12 6.91
N GLN A 23 -11.39 12.59 7.99
CA GLN A 23 -12.05 12.50 9.28
C GLN A 23 -12.37 13.89 9.84
N GLU A 24 -11.43 14.84 9.75
CA GLU A 24 -11.62 16.22 10.19
C GLU A 24 -12.70 16.93 9.36
N LEU A 25 -12.69 16.75 8.03
CA LEU A 25 -13.74 17.25 7.13
C LEU A 25 -15.10 16.67 7.48
N SER A 26 -15.20 15.37 7.74
CA SER A 26 -16.47 14.72 8.10
C SER A 26 -17.06 15.20 9.42
N ALA A 27 -16.22 15.75 10.31
CA ALA A 27 -16.64 16.32 11.59
C ALA A 27 -17.09 17.79 11.47
N MET A 28 -16.90 18.44 10.32
CA MET A 28 -17.33 19.82 10.11
C MET A 28 -18.86 19.90 9.96
N PRO A 29 -19.50 20.95 10.51
CA PRO A 29 -20.97 21.10 10.45
C PRO A 29 -21.48 21.40 9.03
N VAL A 30 -20.61 21.88 8.15
CA VAL A 30 -20.87 22.06 6.72
C VAL A 30 -19.68 21.48 5.97
N VAL A 31 -19.93 20.45 5.18
CA VAL A 31 -18.90 19.76 4.41
C VAL A 31 -19.20 19.94 2.94
N GLU A 32 -18.21 20.36 2.17
CA GLU A 32 -18.32 20.42 0.72
C GLU A 32 -18.22 18.99 0.15
N PRO A 33 -19.29 18.45 -0.48
CA PRO A 33 -19.30 17.06 -0.95
C PRO A 33 -18.18 16.75 -1.95
N THR A 34 -17.79 17.75 -2.76
CA THR A 34 -16.68 17.65 -3.71
C THR A 34 -15.36 17.36 -3.02
N MET A 35 -15.12 17.93 -1.84
CA MET A 35 -13.89 17.69 -1.07
C MET A 35 -13.88 16.27 -0.51
N VAL A 36 -15.01 15.79 0.02
CA VAL A 36 -15.14 14.41 0.50
C VAL A 36 -14.85 13.42 -0.63
N ASN A 37 -15.50 13.59 -1.78
CA ASN A 37 -15.29 12.73 -2.94
C ASN A 37 -13.83 12.72 -3.40
N PHE A 38 -13.17 13.89 -3.41
CA PHE A 38 -11.76 14.00 -3.74
C PHE A 38 -10.87 13.15 -2.81
N TYR A 39 -11.10 13.24 -1.50
CA TYR A 39 -10.34 12.44 -0.53
C TYR A 39 -10.66 10.95 -0.61
N GLU A 40 -11.90 10.55 -0.86
CA GLU A 40 -12.27 9.14 -1.06
C GLU A 40 -11.58 8.54 -2.31
N ASP A 41 -11.54 9.28 -3.41
CA ASP A 41 -10.85 8.89 -4.64
C ASP A 41 -9.34 8.80 -4.41
N LEU A 42 -8.77 9.79 -3.73
CA LEU A 42 -7.35 9.83 -3.39
C LEU A 42 -6.95 8.61 -2.56
N LEU A 43 -7.70 8.30 -1.51
CA LEU A 43 -7.47 7.15 -0.63
C LEU A 43 -7.58 5.83 -1.39
N SER A 44 -8.59 5.69 -2.25
CA SER A 44 -8.78 4.50 -3.08
C SER A 44 -7.57 4.26 -3.99
N ARG A 45 -7.08 5.32 -4.64
CA ARG A 45 -5.89 5.23 -5.50
C ARG A 45 -4.63 4.88 -4.72
N HIS A 46 -4.41 5.49 -3.55
CA HIS A 46 -3.22 5.22 -2.72
C HIS A 46 -3.22 3.77 -2.22
N ARG A 47 -4.37 3.27 -1.77
CA ARG A 47 -4.53 1.86 -1.35
C ARG A 47 -4.19 0.89 -2.47
N GLU A 48 -4.65 1.17 -3.69
CA GLU A 48 -4.36 0.31 -4.84
C GLU A 48 -2.87 0.33 -5.22
N MET A 49 -2.23 1.50 -5.25
CA MET A 49 -0.78 1.59 -5.50
C MET A 49 0.04 0.85 -4.44
N ILE A 50 -0.34 0.95 -3.17
CA ILE A 50 0.32 0.21 -2.09
C ILE A 50 0.17 -1.30 -2.31
N ARG A 51 -1.03 -1.80 -2.63
CA ARG A 51 -1.26 -3.22 -2.94
C ARG A 51 -0.41 -3.70 -4.10
N MET A 52 -0.30 -2.90 -5.17
CA MET A 52 0.56 -3.23 -6.31
C MET A 52 2.03 -3.33 -5.88
N ILE A 53 2.51 -2.36 -5.10
CA ILE A 53 3.89 -2.37 -4.59
C ILE A 53 4.13 -3.59 -3.69
N GLU A 54 3.20 -3.90 -2.80
CA GLU A 54 3.27 -5.07 -1.92
C GLU A 54 3.28 -6.38 -2.70
N SER A 55 2.48 -6.50 -3.77
CA SER A 55 2.50 -7.65 -4.67
C SER A 55 3.86 -7.81 -5.35
N HIS A 56 4.50 -6.72 -5.78
CA HIS A 56 5.83 -6.77 -6.39
C HIS A 56 6.93 -7.14 -5.36
N LEU A 57 6.85 -6.59 -4.14
CA LEU A 57 7.78 -6.93 -3.06
C LEU A 57 7.59 -8.37 -2.56
N GLY A 58 6.35 -8.85 -2.49
CA GLY A 58 5.97 -10.22 -2.13
C GLY A 58 6.37 -11.25 -3.20
N SER A 59 6.21 -10.91 -4.48
CA SER A 59 6.64 -11.75 -5.60
C SER A 59 8.17 -11.90 -5.65
N ASN A 60 8.91 -10.84 -5.30
CA ASN A 60 10.37 -10.89 -5.20
C ASN A 60 10.88 -11.71 -3.99
N THR A 61 10.07 -11.89 -2.95
CA THR A 61 10.43 -12.71 -1.80
C THR A 61 10.11 -14.20 -2.01
N GLN A 62 9.12 -14.56 -2.83
CA GLN A 62 8.84 -15.97 -3.16
C GLN A 62 9.77 -16.57 -4.23
N GLY A 63 10.45 -15.74 -5.03
CA GLY A 63 11.43 -16.19 -6.03
C GLY A 63 12.76 -16.71 -5.46
N GLN A 64 13.01 -16.60 -4.15
CA GLN A 64 14.29 -16.98 -3.54
C GLN A 64 14.28 -18.32 -2.76
N TYR A 65 13.14 -18.99 -2.62
CA TYR A 65 13.04 -20.24 -1.83
C TYR A 65 12.90 -21.53 -2.65
N ASN A 66 12.94 -21.48 -3.99
CA ASN A 66 12.80 -22.68 -4.84
C ASN A 66 14.14 -23.19 -5.41
N ASN A 67 15.24 -23.11 -4.65
CA ASN A 67 16.50 -23.71 -5.12
C ASN A 67 17.36 -24.33 -4.00
N THR A 68 16.76 -25.23 -3.21
CA THR A 68 17.43 -26.26 -2.38
C THR A 68 16.27 -26.98 -1.68
N VAL A 69 15.86 -28.21 -1.98
CA VAL A 69 16.57 -29.47 -1.72
C VAL A 69 15.76 -30.57 -2.43
N LEU A 70 16.29 -31.14 -3.52
CA LEU A 70 15.95 -32.51 -3.93
C LEU A 70 17.27 -33.19 -4.37
N VAL A 71 18.23 -33.22 -3.46
CA VAL A 71 19.37 -34.13 -3.53
C VAL A 71 19.08 -35.29 -2.59
N GLY A 72 18.83 -36.44 -3.18
CA GLY A 72 19.19 -37.76 -2.69
C GLY A 72 18.62 -38.20 -1.34
N THR A 73 17.64 -39.09 -1.38
CA THR A 73 17.62 -40.23 -0.45
C THR A 73 17.10 -41.46 -1.20
N SER A 74 18.06 -42.21 -1.74
CA SER A 74 17.96 -43.64 -1.94
C SER A 74 17.94 -44.33 -0.56
N GLY A 75 17.04 -45.29 -0.38
CA GLY A 75 16.92 -46.13 0.81
C GLY A 75 15.77 -47.10 0.67
#